data_AF-A0A814G757-F1
#
_entry.id   AF-A0A814G757-F1
#
_cell.length_a   1.000
_cell.length_b   1.000
_cell.length_c   1.000
_cell.angle_alpha   90.00
_cell.angle_beta   90.00
_cell.angle_gamma   90.00
#
_symmetry.space_group_name_H-M   'P 1'
#
loop_
_entity.id
_entity.type
_entity.pdbx_description
1 polymer ?
#
loop_
_entity_poly.entity_id
_entity_poly.type
_entity_poly.pdbx_seq_one_letter_code
_entity_poly.pdbx_strand_id
1 'polypeptide(L)'
;MITQQSTSSILSTRFSVLTNTPNNTVTSVTKPSTITTTAIKNTTKISTVATRSSTTTTTSMQNTTTMTQSSTSTTTDLKNTAKISTATTQNSTSTIPTRTVTSSMVKTQYSSALTSNSQMYCRTSICAIPNTYFQAIQLNVSISGTYTFVCNSSIDTYGFLYYNTFDPNYPPANLIILDDDGGGNYQFQLTAHLQISSRYILVVTTFNQNITGPFTITATGVSSIDLSSINVSSNSSVVQSQYLSTLNSSSAKYCRTGDCSSSQDYYYYSAILLNVNTTGYYTINSQSNMNTFGYIYVDSFNASVPLQNMYFYNDDGGGNSQFTFDLSIDATAKCILVVTTYSPNVLGAFSIISYGSGPIQFTIQQQ
;
A
#
# COMPACT_ATOMS: atom_id res chain seq x y z
N MET A 1 30.74 12.70 15.95
CA MET A 1 30.08 11.38 15.95
C MET A 1 28.57 11.62 16.00
N ILE A 2 27.89 11.47 14.87
CA ILE A 2 26.43 11.46 14.78
C ILE A 2 26.07 10.16 14.08
N THR A 3 25.34 9.32 14.77
CA THR A 3 24.88 8.02 14.32
C THR A 3 23.72 8.24 13.34
N GLN A 4 23.89 7.84 12.07
CA GLN A 4 22.81 7.78 11.10
C GLN A 4 21.87 6.62 11.50
N GLN A 5 20.60 6.92 11.75
CA GLN A 5 19.55 5.91 11.71
C GLN A 5 19.08 5.77 10.26
N SER A 6 19.21 4.56 9.73
CA SER A 6 18.71 4.17 8.41
C SER A 6 17.18 4.11 8.42
N THR A 7 16.53 4.99 7.68
CA THR A 7 15.10 4.85 7.35
C THR A 7 14.95 3.86 6.20
N SER A 8 14.27 2.74 6.44
CA SER A 8 13.81 1.81 5.41
C SER A 8 12.72 2.49 4.59
N SER A 9 12.98 2.76 3.31
CA SER A 9 11.98 3.25 2.35
C SER A 9 11.09 2.09 1.89
N ILE A 10 9.79 2.14 2.17
CA ILE A 10 8.80 1.28 1.52
C ILE A 10 7.98 2.15 0.56
N LEU A 11 7.95 1.73 -0.71
CA LEU A 11 7.15 2.32 -1.78
C LEU A 11 5.66 2.19 -1.44
N SER A 12 4.95 3.31 -1.35
CA SER A 12 3.48 3.35 -1.38
C SER A 12 3.05 3.58 -2.83
N THR A 13 2.47 2.56 -3.46
CA THR A 13 1.85 2.67 -4.79
C THR A 13 0.44 3.23 -4.61
N ARG A 14 0.19 4.45 -5.12
CA ARG A 14 -1.14 5.08 -5.12
C ARG A 14 -2.01 4.44 -6.20
N PHE A 15 -3.22 4.03 -5.83
CA PHE A 15 -4.30 3.72 -6.78
C PHE A 15 -5.29 4.88 -6.86
N SER A 16 -5.62 5.29 -8.08
CA SER A 16 -6.78 6.12 -8.40
C SER A 16 -7.80 5.25 -9.13
N VAL A 17 -8.93 4.97 -8.46
CA VAL A 17 -10.05 4.19 -9.03
C VAL A 17 -10.97 5.15 -9.80
N LEU A 18 -11.07 4.97 -11.11
CA LEU A 18 -12.07 5.64 -11.95
C LEU A 18 -13.40 4.90 -11.82
N THR A 19 -14.37 5.47 -11.11
CA THR A 19 -15.74 4.95 -11.07
C THR A 19 -16.57 5.58 -12.19
N ASN A 20 -16.96 4.79 -13.19
CA ASN A 20 -18.01 5.14 -14.15
C ASN A 20 -19.38 4.76 -13.58
N THR A 21 -20.22 5.75 -13.29
CA THR A 21 -21.64 5.58 -12.93
C THR A 21 -22.50 5.39 -14.19
N PRO A 22 -23.40 4.39 -14.25
CA PRO A 22 -24.43 4.31 -15.28
C PRO A 22 -25.69 5.08 -14.86
N ASN A 23 -26.12 6.00 -15.73
CA ASN A 23 -27.44 6.64 -15.67
C ASN A 23 -28.54 5.63 -16.03
N ASN A 24 -29.45 5.36 -15.11
CA ASN A 24 -30.73 4.70 -15.40
C ASN A 24 -31.84 5.76 -15.43
N THR A 25 -32.48 5.92 -16.59
CA THR A 25 -33.78 6.59 -16.72
C THR A 25 -34.77 5.60 -17.32
N VAL A 26 -35.84 5.34 -16.56
CA VAL A 26 -36.99 4.55 -16.99
C VAL A 26 -38.02 5.48 -17.63
N THR A 27 -38.53 5.15 -18.83
CA THR A 27 -39.93 5.45 -19.22
C THR A 27 -40.42 4.53 -20.34
N SER A 28 -41.52 3.83 -20.01
CA SER A 28 -42.68 3.34 -20.78
C SER A 28 -42.68 3.15 -22.32
N VAL A 29 -43.27 2.01 -22.67
CA VAL A 29 -43.67 1.46 -23.98
C VAL A 29 -44.69 2.32 -24.75
N THR A 30 -44.52 2.49 -26.06
CA THR A 30 -45.58 2.48 -27.10
C THR A 30 -45.01 2.16 -28.50
N LYS A 31 -45.85 1.57 -29.36
CA LYS A 31 -45.59 0.89 -30.66
C LYS A 31 -45.04 1.81 -31.79
N PRO A 32 -44.55 1.23 -32.92
CA PRO A 32 -43.55 1.83 -33.81
C PRO A 32 -44.13 2.78 -34.86
N SER A 33 -43.34 3.78 -35.22
CA SER A 33 -43.49 4.57 -36.44
C SER A 33 -42.16 4.69 -37.16
N THR A 34 -42.21 4.38 -38.46
CA THR A 34 -41.14 4.39 -39.45
C THR A 34 -40.57 5.80 -39.61
N ILE A 35 -39.24 5.98 -39.51
CA ILE A 35 -38.59 7.26 -39.85
C ILE A 35 -37.38 7.01 -40.76
N THR A 36 -37.44 7.72 -41.88
CA THR A 36 -36.53 7.88 -43.00
C THR A 36 -35.20 8.53 -42.57
N THR A 37 -34.08 7.94 -42.96
CA THR A 37 -32.74 8.50 -42.82
C THR A 37 -32.49 9.61 -43.86
N THR A 38 -32.20 10.83 -43.39
CA THR A 38 -31.61 11.89 -44.22
C THR A 38 -30.22 12.21 -43.67
N ALA A 39 -29.20 12.05 -44.51
CA ALA A 39 -27.81 12.34 -44.17
C ALA A 39 -27.55 13.86 -44.16
N ILE A 40 -26.99 14.37 -43.07
CA ILE A 40 -26.46 15.73 -42.99
C ILE A 40 -24.93 15.67 -42.96
N LYS A 41 -24.31 16.20 -44.02
CA LYS A 41 -22.89 16.54 -44.10
C LYS A 41 -22.62 17.76 -43.21
N ASN A 42 -21.70 17.64 -42.25
CA ASN A 42 -21.11 18.80 -41.59
C ASN A 42 -19.60 18.86 -41.86
N THR A 43 -19.19 19.98 -42.46
CA THR A 43 -17.82 20.35 -42.79
C THR A 43 -17.27 21.21 -41.66
N THR A 44 -16.24 20.76 -40.96
CA THR A 44 -15.59 21.55 -39.89
C THR A 44 -14.34 22.24 -40.45
N LYS A 45 -14.32 23.57 -40.33
CA LYS A 45 -13.25 24.48 -40.74
C LYS A 45 -12.19 24.52 -39.63
N ILE A 46 -10.95 24.19 -39.98
CA ILE A 46 -9.77 24.28 -39.09
C ILE A 46 -9.33 25.75 -39.04
N SER A 47 -9.15 26.30 -37.83
CA SER A 47 -8.48 27.57 -37.60
C SER A 47 -7.26 27.34 -36.71
N THR A 48 -6.11 27.71 -37.25
CA THR A 48 -4.77 27.62 -36.65
C THR A 48 -4.58 28.77 -35.64
N VAL A 49 -4.23 28.43 -34.40
CA VAL A 49 -3.79 29.40 -33.38
C VAL A 49 -2.29 29.23 -33.15
N ALA A 50 -1.56 30.33 -33.30
CA ALA A 50 -0.12 30.42 -33.16
C ALA A 50 0.31 30.33 -31.68
N THR A 51 1.31 29.49 -31.41
CA THR A 51 2.02 29.39 -30.13
C THR A 51 3.06 30.49 -30.00
N ARG A 52 3.03 31.21 -28.87
CA ARG A 52 4.01 32.24 -28.50
C ARG A 52 4.82 31.73 -27.32
N SER A 53 6.11 31.49 -27.53
CA SER A 53 7.07 31.07 -26.50
C SER A 53 7.34 32.19 -25.50
N SER A 54 7.26 31.89 -24.20
CA SER A 54 7.77 32.74 -23.12
C SER A 54 8.94 32.06 -22.42
N THR A 55 10.11 32.69 -22.53
CA THR A 55 11.35 32.41 -21.81
C THR A 55 11.21 32.86 -20.36
N THR A 56 11.53 31.99 -19.40
CA THR A 56 11.61 32.34 -17.98
C THR A 56 13.07 32.27 -17.52
N THR A 57 13.58 33.42 -17.08
CA THR A 57 14.92 33.64 -16.56
C THR A 57 14.98 33.24 -15.08
N THR A 58 15.78 32.24 -14.74
CA THR A 58 16.05 31.83 -13.35
C THR A 58 17.23 32.63 -12.81
N THR A 59 17.00 33.50 -11.82
CA THR A 59 18.06 34.20 -11.08
C THR A 59 18.23 33.49 -9.74
N SER A 60 19.39 32.88 -9.49
CA SER A 60 19.73 32.31 -8.17
C SER A 60 20.42 33.36 -7.30
N MET A 61 19.90 33.60 -6.10
CA MET A 61 20.58 34.35 -5.05
C MET A 61 21.17 33.33 -4.07
N GLN A 62 22.50 33.30 -3.96
CA GLN A 62 23.22 32.59 -2.91
C GLN A 62 23.30 33.49 -1.67
N ASN A 63 22.60 33.11 -0.59
CA ASN A 63 22.87 33.65 0.73
C ASN A 63 23.84 32.71 1.46
N THR A 64 24.99 33.26 1.83
CA THR A 64 26.05 32.59 2.60
C THR A 64 25.91 33.03 4.05
N THR A 65 25.56 32.12 4.96
CA THR A 65 25.54 32.40 6.40
C THR A 65 26.66 31.61 7.07
N THR A 66 27.67 32.34 7.52
CA THR A 66 28.83 31.85 8.28
C THR A 66 28.42 31.63 9.74
N MET A 67 28.56 30.40 10.25
CA MET A 67 28.52 30.12 11.70
C MET A 67 29.92 29.75 12.18
N THR A 68 30.45 30.59 13.07
CA THR A 68 31.72 30.42 13.76
C THR A 68 31.50 29.57 15.00
N GLN A 69 32.09 28.37 15.08
CA GLN A 69 32.20 27.61 16.33
C GLN A 69 33.62 27.71 16.87
N SER A 70 33.74 28.30 18.05
CA SER A 70 34.94 28.31 18.87
C SER A 70 34.91 27.08 19.77
N SER A 71 35.95 26.23 19.73
CA SER A 71 36.14 25.13 20.68
C SER A 71 37.53 25.22 21.29
N THR A 72 37.54 25.47 22.59
CA THR A 72 38.70 25.52 23.48
C THR A 72 39.10 24.08 23.83
N SER A 73 40.32 23.66 23.45
CA SER A 73 40.93 22.40 23.90
C SER A 73 41.90 22.66 25.05
N THR A 74 41.62 22.08 26.21
CA THR A 74 42.51 21.97 27.36
C THR A 74 43.41 20.76 27.20
N THR A 75 44.72 20.99 27.14
CA THR A 75 45.76 19.97 27.19
C THR A 75 46.02 19.55 28.64
N THR A 76 46.05 18.25 28.90
CA THR A 76 46.74 17.69 30.06
C THR A 76 47.79 16.71 29.58
N ASP A 77 49.02 17.04 29.99
CA ASP A 77 50.29 16.45 29.65
C ASP A 77 50.58 15.35 30.68
N LEU A 78 50.76 14.10 30.23
CA LEU A 78 51.34 13.03 31.05
C LEU A 78 52.35 12.25 30.21
N LYS A 79 53.61 12.66 30.40
CA LYS A 79 54.81 11.92 30.02
C LYS A 79 54.78 10.54 30.67
N ASN A 80 54.94 9.49 29.86
CA ASN A 80 55.63 8.32 30.34
C ASN A 80 56.49 7.69 29.24
N THR A 81 57.77 7.59 29.56
CA THR A 81 58.85 7.14 28.69
C THR A 81 59.04 5.64 28.86
N ALA A 82 58.83 4.86 27.80
CA ALA A 82 59.27 3.46 27.76
C ALA A 82 59.94 3.17 26.43
N LYS A 83 61.23 2.82 26.50
CA LYS A 83 62.05 2.24 25.44
C LYS A 83 61.34 1.05 24.82
N ILE A 84 61.11 1.07 23.51
CA ILE A 84 60.78 -0.13 22.74
C ILE A 84 61.72 -0.21 21.54
N SER A 85 62.34 -1.39 21.44
CA SER A 85 63.35 -1.81 20.49
C SER A 85 62.81 -1.79 19.05
N THR A 86 63.61 -1.26 18.14
CA THR A 86 63.40 -1.31 16.69
C THR A 86 63.44 -2.76 16.21
N ALA A 87 62.28 -3.32 15.86
CA ALA A 87 62.16 -4.53 15.08
C ALA A 87 61.54 -4.18 13.72
N THR A 88 62.31 -4.41 12.67
CA THR A 88 61.94 -4.14 11.28
C THR A 88 60.88 -5.15 10.83
N THR A 89 59.60 -4.78 10.88
CA THR A 89 58.51 -5.62 10.36
C THR A 89 58.39 -5.43 8.85
N GLN A 90 58.68 -6.50 8.10
CA GLN A 90 58.34 -6.58 6.68
C GLN A 90 56.82 -6.57 6.52
N ASN A 91 56.29 -5.56 5.83
CA ASN A 91 54.91 -5.50 5.39
C ASN A 91 54.68 -6.56 4.29
N SER A 92 54.23 -7.74 4.70
CA SER A 92 53.60 -8.69 3.79
C SER A 92 52.12 -8.33 3.68
N THR A 93 51.77 -7.57 2.65
CA THR A 93 50.39 -7.32 2.23
C THR A 93 49.76 -8.64 1.79
N SER A 94 49.14 -9.34 2.74
CA SER A 94 48.24 -10.45 2.46
C SER A 94 46.96 -9.89 1.85
N THR A 95 46.90 -9.84 0.53
CA THR A 95 45.66 -9.64 -0.21
C THR A 95 44.75 -10.82 0.07
N ILE A 96 43.85 -10.66 1.06
CA ILE A 96 42.70 -11.55 1.22
C ILE A 96 41.88 -11.38 -0.04
N PRO A 97 41.71 -12.41 -0.88
CA PRO A 97 40.85 -12.30 -2.04
C PRO A 97 39.44 -12.07 -1.51
N THR A 98 38.92 -10.85 -1.70
CA THR A 98 37.51 -10.55 -1.45
C THR A 98 36.73 -11.37 -2.46
N ARG A 99 36.29 -12.55 -2.03
CA ARG A 99 35.46 -13.45 -2.83
C ARG A 99 34.15 -12.73 -3.06
N THR A 100 34.02 -12.07 -4.20
CA THR A 100 32.75 -11.58 -4.72
C THR A 100 31.89 -12.81 -4.94
N VAL A 101 31.08 -13.18 -3.94
CA VAL A 101 30.04 -14.19 -4.12
C VAL A 101 29.00 -13.52 -5.00
N THR A 102 29.12 -13.67 -6.31
CA THR A 102 28.02 -13.47 -7.23
C THR A 102 26.96 -14.50 -6.86
N SER A 103 26.06 -14.13 -5.96
CA SER A 103 24.88 -14.92 -5.63
C SER A 103 24.03 -15.00 -6.89
N SER A 104 24.18 -16.09 -7.65
CA SER A 104 23.36 -16.34 -8.83
C SER A 104 21.91 -16.51 -8.36
N MET A 105 21.00 -15.71 -8.89
CA MET A 105 19.58 -15.90 -8.62
C MET A 105 19.15 -17.29 -9.08
N VAL A 106 18.41 -17.99 -8.22
CA VAL A 106 17.87 -19.31 -8.50
C VAL A 106 16.52 -19.15 -9.18
N LYS A 107 16.23 -20.02 -10.15
CA LYS A 107 14.96 -20.07 -10.87
C LYS A 107 14.17 -21.31 -10.50
N THR A 108 12.87 -21.14 -10.28
CA THR A 108 11.88 -22.22 -10.12
C THR A 108 10.74 -22.00 -11.09
N GLN A 109 10.17 -23.07 -11.64
CA GLN A 109 9.02 -23.00 -12.53
C GLN A 109 7.82 -23.75 -11.96
N TYR A 110 6.62 -23.24 -12.28
CA TYR A 110 5.35 -23.88 -11.99
C TYR A 110 4.44 -23.72 -13.21
N SER A 111 3.84 -24.81 -13.68
CA SER A 111 2.95 -24.78 -14.85
C SER A 111 1.60 -25.40 -14.48
N SER A 112 0.52 -24.77 -14.96
CA SER A 112 -0.85 -25.26 -14.77
C SER A 112 -1.78 -24.67 -15.83
N ALA A 113 -3.09 -24.74 -15.60
CA ALA A 113 -4.09 -24.14 -16.47
C ALA A 113 -5.32 -23.67 -15.69
N LEU A 114 -5.85 -22.52 -16.10
CA LEU A 114 -7.21 -22.12 -15.72
C LEU A 114 -8.18 -22.88 -16.62
N THR A 115 -9.17 -23.54 -16.02
CA THR A 115 -10.18 -24.36 -16.71
C THR A 115 -11.57 -24.00 -16.23
N SER A 116 -12.61 -24.53 -16.88
CA SER A 116 -14.00 -24.36 -16.41
C SER A 116 -14.28 -24.96 -15.03
N ASN A 117 -13.37 -25.82 -14.53
CA ASN A 117 -13.45 -26.41 -13.19
C ASN A 117 -12.65 -25.62 -12.15
N SER A 118 -11.90 -24.59 -12.57
CA SER A 118 -11.18 -23.72 -11.66
C SER A 118 -12.17 -22.93 -10.80
N GLN A 119 -11.75 -22.59 -9.58
CA GLN A 119 -12.56 -21.74 -8.70
C GLN A 119 -12.73 -20.35 -9.33
N MET A 120 -13.85 -19.69 -9.03
CA MET A 120 -14.15 -18.36 -9.54
C MET A 120 -14.30 -17.35 -8.40
N TYR A 121 -14.00 -16.08 -8.70
CA TYR A 121 -14.17 -14.98 -7.75
C TYR A 121 -14.49 -13.66 -8.47
N CYS A 122 -14.76 -12.62 -7.67
CA CYS A 122 -15.01 -11.26 -8.14
C CYS A 122 -13.76 -10.39 -7.93
N ARG A 123 -13.01 -10.10 -8.99
CA ARG A 123 -11.67 -9.49 -8.86
C ARG A 123 -11.63 -8.12 -8.15
N THR A 124 -12.51 -7.20 -8.51
CA THR A 124 -12.39 -5.77 -8.14
C THR A 124 -13.41 -5.30 -7.10
N SER A 125 -14.39 -6.13 -6.73
CA SER A 125 -15.44 -5.77 -5.78
C SER A 125 -16.28 -6.99 -5.42
N ILE A 126 -17.19 -6.82 -4.46
CA ILE A 126 -18.28 -7.77 -4.24
C ILE A 126 -19.16 -7.76 -5.49
N CYS A 127 -19.22 -8.89 -6.19
CA CYS A 127 -20.14 -9.08 -7.31
C CYS A 127 -21.13 -10.20 -6.98
N ALA A 128 -22.35 -10.10 -7.54
CA ALA A 128 -23.40 -11.08 -7.24
C ALA A 128 -23.07 -12.49 -7.75
N ILE A 129 -22.29 -12.59 -8.83
CA ILE A 129 -21.91 -13.85 -9.47
C ILE A 129 -20.42 -13.78 -9.85
N PRO A 130 -19.56 -14.64 -9.28
CA PRO A 130 -18.17 -14.77 -9.68
C PRO A 130 -18.02 -14.95 -11.19
N ASN A 131 -17.09 -14.22 -11.81
CA ASN A 131 -16.95 -14.15 -13.27
C ASN A 131 -15.51 -14.35 -13.77
N THR A 132 -14.58 -14.63 -12.86
CA THR A 132 -13.16 -14.78 -13.21
C THR A 132 -12.59 -16.04 -12.58
N TYR A 133 -12.03 -16.93 -13.39
CA TYR A 133 -11.35 -18.14 -12.92
C TYR A 133 -10.02 -17.78 -12.27
N PHE A 134 -9.63 -18.51 -11.22
CA PHE A 134 -8.33 -18.32 -10.58
C PHE A 134 -7.70 -19.64 -10.15
N GLN A 135 -6.39 -19.57 -9.92
CA GLN A 135 -5.64 -20.59 -9.20
C GLN A 135 -4.81 -19.94 -8.10
N ALA A 136 -4.94 -20.45 -6.88
CA ALA A 136 -4.15 -20.04 -5.74
C ALA A 136 -2.98 -21.00 -5.53
N ILE A 137 -1.78 -20.42 -5.35
CA ILE A 137 -0.52 -21.13 -5.22
C ILE A 137 0.14 -20.65 -3.94
N GLN A 138 0.32 -21.55 -2.98
CA GLN A 138 1.08 -21.25 -1.77
C GLN A 138 2.57 -21.21 -2.10
N LEU A 139 3.23 -20.20 -1.54
CA LEU A 139 4.66 -19.97 -1.68
C LEU A 139 5.35 -20.31 -0.36
N ASN A 140 6.34 -21.19 -0.38
CA ASN A 140 7.21 -21.48 0.76
C ASN A 140 8.66 -21.12 0.41
N VAL A 141 9.20 -20.10 1.06
CA VAL A 141 10.60 -19.68 0.89
C VAL A 141 11.49 -20.22 2.02
N SER A 142 12.70 -20.66 1.67
CA SER A 142 13.69 -21.14 2.64
C SER A 142 14.68 -20.06 3.08
N ILE A 143 14.75 -18.93 2.35
CA ILE A 143 15.62 -17.79 2.64
C ILE A 143 14.80 -16.51 2.49
N SER A 144 14.91 -15.58 3.43
CA SER A 144 14.27 -14.26 3.27
C SER A 144 14.99 -13.47 2.20
N GLY A 145 14.26 -12.81 1.32
CA GLY A 145 14.86 -12.06 0.22
C GLY A 145 13.86 -11.58 -0.81
N THR A 146 14.39 -10.96 -1.86
CA THR A 146 13.58 -10.48 -2.98
C THR A 146 13.35 -11.60 -3.98
N TYR A 147 12.09 -11.79 -4.35
CA TYR A 147 11.65 -12.74 -5.36
C TYR A 147 10.83 -12.01 -6.43
N THR A 148 11.01 -12.44 -7.67
CA THR A 148 10.26 -11.95 -8.84
C THR A 148 9.51 -13.12 -9.47
N PHE A 149 8.23 -12.94 -9.74
CA PHE A 149 7.34 -13.90 -10.39
C PHE A 149 6.89 -13.33 -11.72
N VAL A 150 7.21 -14.02 -12.81
CA VAL A 150 6.78 -13.66 -14.17
C VAL A 150 5.89 -14.75 -14.71
N CYS A 151 4.74 -14.38 -15.24
CA CYS A 151 3.87 -15.30 -15.96
C CYS A 151 4.24 -15.36 -17.45
N ASN A 152 4.02 -16.53 -18.05
CA ASN A 152 4.06 -16.71 -19.49
C ASN A 152 2.85 -17.55 -19.90
N SER A 153 2.05 -17.02 -20.82
CA SER A 153 0.82 -17.63 -21.29
C SER A 153 0.41 -17.09 -22.66
N SER A 154 -0.52 -17.78 -23.32
CA SER A 154 -1.23 -17.28 -24.49
C SER A 154 -2.48 -16.46 -24.15
N ILE A 155 -2.87 -16.42 -22.86
CA ILE A 155 -3.98 -15.61 -22.35
C ILE A 155 -3.42 -14.39 -21.61
N ASP A 156 -4.22 -13.34 -21.52
CA ASP A 156 -3.91 -12.10 -20.79
C ASP A 156 -4.03 -12.36 -19.27
N THR A 157 -2.88 -12.41 -18.58
CA THR A 157 -2.82 -12.88 -17.19
C THR A 157 -2.69 -11.74 -16.19
N TYR A 158 -3.38 -11.88 -15.06
CA TYR A 158 -3.34 -10.94 -13.94
C TYR A 158 -2.86 -11.69 -12.70
N GLY A 159 -1.78 -11.21 -12.07
CA GLY A 159 -1.22 -11.78 -10.86
C GLY A 159 -1.55 -10.94 -9.63
N PHE A 160 -1.81 -11.61 -8.51
CA PHE A 160 -2.00 -10.99 -7.20
C PHE A 160 -1.18 -11.77 -6.17
N LEU A 161 -0.43 -11.07 -5.33
CA LEU A 161 0.34 -11.67 -4.24
C LEU A 161 -0.27 -11.26 -2.90
N TYR A 162 -0.60 -12.25 -2.08
CA TYR A 162 -1.23 -12.09 -0.78
C TYR A 162 -0.32 -12.51 0.36
N TYR A 163 -0.45 -11.84 1.50
CA TYR A 163 0.10 -12.27 2.77
C TYR A 163 -0.87 -13.21 3.48
N ASN A 164 -0.37 -14.35 3.98
CA ASN A 164 -1.08 -15.32 4.81
C ASN A 164 -2.29 -16.02 4.14
N THR A 165 -3.38 -15.29 3.89
CA THR A 165 -4.62 -15.83 3.31
C THR A 165 -5.10 -15.02 2.11
N PHE A 166 -5.70 -15.71 1.15
CA PHE A 166 -6.48 -15.14 0.06
C PHE A 166 -7.93 -15.54 0.29
N ASP A 167 -8.84 -14.58 0.23
CA ASP A 167 -10.28 -14.79 0.37
C ASP A 167 -11.00 -14.39 -0.92
N PRO A 168 -11.57 -15.34 -1.68
CA PRO A 168 -12.24 -15.02 -2.93
C PRO A 168 -13.50 -14.17 -2.74
N ASN A 169 -14.08 -14.11 -1.54
CA ASN A 169 -15.24 -13.25 -1.24
C ASN A 169 -14.84 -11.83 -0.86
N TYR A 170 -13.58 -11.63 -0.44
CA TYR A 170 -13.04 -10.31 -0.13
C TYR A 170 -11.60 -10.15 -0.61
N PRO A 171 -11.37 -10.10 -1.95
CA PRO A 171 -10.04 -10.10 -2.54
C PRO A 171 -9.12 -8.94 -2.17
N PRO A 172 -9.59 -7.76 -1.73
CA PRO A 172 -8.65 -6.74 -1.27
C PRO A 172 -7.89 -7.13 0.01
N ALA A 173 -8.42 -8.06 0.83
CA ALA A 173 -7.77 -8.40 2.09
C ALA A 173 -6.42 -9.10 1.88
N ASN A 174 -5.44 -8.67 2.68
CA ASN A 174 -4.06 -9.14 2.69
C ASN A 174 -3.32 -9.01 1.35
N LEU A 175 -3.82 -8.22 0.41
CA LEU A 175 -3.16 -8.00 -0.87
C LEU A 175 -1.87 -7.20 -0.67
N ILE A 176 -0.75 -7.71 -1.19
CA ILE A 176 0.56 -7.06 -1.13
C ILE A 176 0.82 -6.27 -2.42
N ILE A 177 0.67 -6.93 -3.55
CA ILE A 177 0.96 -6.38 -4.88
C ILE A 177 0.15 -7.13 -5.93
N LEU A 178 -0.19 -6.43 -7.00
CA LEU A 178 -0.88 -6.96 -8.16
C LEU A 178 -0.33 -6.30 -9.43
N ASP A 179 -0.43 -6.99 -10.55
CA ASP A 179 0.06 -6.54 -11.85
C ASP A 179 -0.57 -7.38 -12.96
N ASP A 180 -0.89 -6.78 -14.11
CA ASP A 180 -1.47 -7.45 -15.28
C ASP A 180 -0.58 -7.38 -16.53
N ASP A 181 0.37 -6.45 -16.62
CA ASP A 181 1.14 -6.25 -17.86
C ASP A 181 2.64 -5.99 -17.67
N GLY A 182 3.13 -5.90 -16.44
CA GLY A 182 4.52 -5.58 -16.12
C GLY A 182 5.56 -6.61 -16.59
N GLY A 183 5.13 -7.83 -16.95
CA GLY A 183 5.95 -8.86 -17.58
C GLY A 183 6.05 -8.75 -19.12
N GLY A 184 5.29 -7.83 -19.73
CA GLY A 184 5.16 -7.70 -21.18
C GLY A 184 4.26 -8.78 -21.78
N ASN A 185 3.85 -8.58 -23.05
CA ASN A 185 2.93 -9.47 -23.75
C ASN A 185 1.65 -9.78 -22.96
N TYR A 186 1.12 -8.79 -22.23
CA TYR A 186 -0.08 -8.92 -21.38
C TYR A 186 0.07 -9.98 -20.28
N GLN A 187 1.27 -10.09 -19.71
CA GLN A 187 1.57 -10.98 -18.61
C GLN A 187 2.01 -10.20 -17.38
N PHE A 188 1.61 -10.68 -16.21
CA PHE A 188 2.05 -10.08 -14.96
C PHE A 188 3.53 -10.34 -14.63
N GLN A 189 4.11 -9.37 -13.92
CA GLN A 189 5.38 -9.47 -13.20
C GLN A 189 5.25 -8.85 -11.80
N LEU A 190 5.39 -9.68 -10.78
CA LEU A 190 5.35 -9.25 -9.38
C LEU A 190 6.73 -9.36 -8.77
N THR A 191 7.20 -8.34 -8.04
CA THR A 191 8.45 -8.39 -7.26
C THR A 191 8.17 -8.00 -5.81
N ALA A 192 8.55 -8.87 -4.87
CA ALA A 192 8.30 -8.67 -3.45
C ALA A 192 9.44 -9.23 -2.58
N HIS A 193 9.62 -8.64 -1.40
CA HIS A 193 10.49 -9.19 -0.36
C HIS A 193 9.68 -10.18 0.48
N LEU A 194 10.10 -11.45 0.49
CA LEU A 194 9.44 -12.54 1.22
C LEU A 194 10.28 -12.93 2.43
N GLN A 195 9.62 -13.22 3.55
CA GLN A 195 10.25 -13.65 4.80
C GLN A 195 10.09 -15.15 5.03
N ILE A 196 11.08 -15.77 5.69
CA ILE A 196 10.97 -17.18 6.09
C ILE A 196 9.84 -17.36 7.09
N SER A 197 9.23 -18.54 7.12
CA SER A 197 8.12 -18.88 8.03
C SER A 197 6.84 -18.05 7.85
N SER A 198 6.84 -17.05 6.98
CA SER A 198 5.63 -16.35 6.53
C SER A 198 4.97 -17.13 5.41
N ARG A 199 3.64 -17.17 5.44
CA ARG A 199 2.82 -17.78 4.40
C ARG A 199 2.47 -16.71 3.36
N TYR A 200 2.63 -17.03 2.07
CA TYR A 200 2.19 -16.17 0.98
C TYR A 200 1.38 -16.96 -0.03
N ILE A 201 0.45 -16.30 -0.71
CA ILE A 201 -0.39 -16.91 -1.74
C ILE A 201 -0.29 -16.07 -3.01
N LEU A 202 0.20 -16.67 -4.09
CA LEU A 202 0.13 -16.11 -5.43
C LEU A 202 -1.18 -16.58 -6.08
N VAL A 203 -2.00 -15.65 -6.51
CA VAL A 203 -3.21 -15.92 -7.28
C VAL A 203 -2.95 -15.54 -8.73
N VAL A 204 -3.12 -16.52 -9.62
CA VAL A 204 -3.11 -16.32 -11.07
C VAL A 204 -4.54 -16.30 -11.57
N THR A 205 -4.87 -15.26 -12.34
CA THR A 205 -6.17 -15.10 -12.99
C THR A 205 -5.98 -14.42 -14.35
N THR A 206 -7.07 -13.96 -14.97
CA THR A 206 -7.05 -13.28 -16.27
C THR A 206 -7.55 -11.85 -16.18
N PHE A 207 -7.07 -10.98 -17.07
CA PHE A 207 -7.59 -9.61 -17.18
C PHE A 207 -9.05 -9.59 -17.63
N ASN A 208 -9.38 -10.39 -18.64
CA ASN A 208 -10.75 -10.57 -19.12
C ASN A 208 -11.47 -11.70 -18.37
N GLN A 209 -12.78 -11.55 -18.20
CA GLN A 209 -13.64 -12.51 -17.49
C GLN A 209 -13.83 -13.80 -18.29
N ASN A 210 -14.10 -14.91 -17.60
CA ASN A 210 -14.42 -16.22 -18.18
C ASN A 210 -13.37 -16.78 -19.16
N ILE A 211 -12.11 -16.33 -19.08
CA ILE A 211 -11.02 -16.84 -19.91
C ILE A 211 -10.35 -18.04 -19.24
N THR A 212 -10.07 -19.06 -20.02
CA THR A 212 -9.35 -20.28 -19.61
C THR A 212 -8.12 -20.46 -20.50
N GLY A 213 -7.09 -21.14 -20.00
CA GLY A 213 -5.86 -21.35 -20.73
C GLY A 213 -4.70 -21.83 -19.86
N PRO A 214 -3.67 -22.43 -20.48
CA PRO A 214 -2.46 -22.85 -19.78
C PRO A 214 -1.59 -21.64 -19.41
N PHE A 215 -0.84 -21.74 -18.33
CA PHE A 215 0.13 -20.73 -17.94
C PHE A 215 1.36 -21.37 -17.29
N THR A 216 2.48 -20.65 -17.31
CA THR A 216 3.71 -21.01 -16.59
C THR A 216 4.24 -19.81 -15.83
N ILE A 217 4.53 -20.00 -14.55
CA ILE A 217 5.17 -19.01 -13.69
C ILE A 217 6.65 -19.35 -13.62
N THR A 218 7.50 -18.36 -13.84
CA THR A 218 8.92 -18.40 -13.50
C THR A 218 9.17 -17.53 -12.28
N ALA A 219 9.53 -18.16 -11.16
CA ALA A 219 9.98 -17.49 -9.95
C ALA A 219 11.51 -17.39 -9.96
N THR A 220 12.05 -16.19 -9.72
CA THR A 220 13.50 -15.93 -9.63
C THR A 220 13.80 -15.26 -8.29
N GLY A 221 14.80 -15.73 -7.54
CA GLY A 221 15.14 -15.13 -6.24
C GLY A 221 16.43 -15.64 -5.63
N VAL A 222 16.61 -15.34 -4.33
CA VAL A 222 17.81 -15.70 -3.55
C VAL A 222 17.94 -17.20 -3.27
N SER A 223 16.84 -17.95 -3.37
CA SER A 223 16.78 -19.41 -3.26
C SER A 223 15.71 -19.98 -4.18
N SER A 224 15.67 -21.31 -4.33
CA SER A 224 14.47 -21.95 -4.86
C SER A 224 13.27 -21.69 -3.94
N ILE A 225 12.10 -21.60 -4.54
CA ILE A 225 10.82 -21.48 -3.84
C ILE A 225 10.00 -22.75 -4.07
N ASP A 226 9.31 -23.23 -3.05
CA ASP A 226 8.34 -24.31 -3.23
C ASP A 226 6.97 -23.72 -3.56
N LEU A 227 6.37 -24.21 -4.65
CA LEU A 227 5.15 -23.71 -5.27
C LEU A 227 4.12 -24.84 -5.27
N SER A 228 3.08 -24.70 -4.45
CA SER A 228 2.04 -25.72 -4.29
C SER A 228 0.66 -25.16 -4.57
N SER A 229 -0.09 -25.80 -5.47
CA SER A 229 -1.49 -25.43 -5.70
C SER A 229 -2.29 -25.70 -4.43
N ILE A 230 -3.15 -24.77 -4.04
CA ILE A 230 -4.08 -24.93 -2.93
C ILE A 230 -5.50 -24.70 -3.41
N ASN A 231 -6.45 -25.45 -2.85
CA ASN A 231 -7.86 -25.11 -2.96
C ASN A 231 -8.20 -24.14 -1.84
N VAL A 232 -8.85 -23.03 -2.17
CA VAL A 232 -9.22 -22.01 -1.19
C VAL A 232 -10.67 -22.26 -0.78
N SER A 233 -10.96 -22.32 0.51
CA SER A 233 -12.34 -22.48 0.95
C SER A 233 -13.16 -21.26 0.54
N SER A 234 -14.40 -21.47 0.09
CA SER A 234 -15.37 -20.40 -0.11
C SER A 234 -15.85 -19.78 1.21
N ASN A 235 -15.47 -20.34 2.35
CA ASN A 235 -15.70 -19.75 3.66
C ASN A 235 -14.69 -18.62 3.87
N SER A 236 -15.21 -17.43 4.16
CA SER A 236 -14.37 -16.26 4.41
C SER A 236 -13.46 -16.51 5.60
N SER A 237 -12.15 -16.34 5.40
CA SER A 237 -11.16 -16.37 6.49
C SER A 237 -10.93 -14.97 7.08
N VAL A 238 -11.49 -13.95 6.43
CA VAL A 238 -11.42 -12.56 6.82
C VAL A 238 -12.47 -12.29 7.89
N VAL A 239 -12.03 -11.73 9.01
CA VAL A 239 -12.94 -11.29 10.07
C VAL A 239 -13.28 -9.84 9.85
N GLN A 240 -14.58 -9.54 9.73
CA GLN A 240 -15.07 -8.17 9.74
C GLN A 240 -15.29 -7.72 11.19
N SER A 241 -14.78 -6.53 11.54
CA SER A 241 -15.10 -5.86 12.80
C SER A 241 -15.64 -4.46 12.54
N GLN A 242 -16.62 -4.03 13.32
CA GLN A 242 -17.26 -2.72 13.16
C GLN A 242 -17.23 -1.94 14.47
N TYR A 243 -17.05 -0.63 14.34
CA TYR A 243 -17.17 0.34 15.41
C TYR A 243 -18.04 1.51 14.98
N LEU A 244 -18.91 1.99 15.86
CA LEU A 244 -19.80 3.12 15.60
C LEU A 244 -19.57 4.20 16.66
N SER A 245 -19.52 5.46 16.24
CA SER A 245 -19.39 6.60 17.14
C SER A 245 -19.88 7.88 16.48
N THR A 246 -19.80 8.99 17.21
CA THR A 246 -20.26 10.30 16.77
C THR A 246 -19.28 11.37 17.23
N LEU A 247 -18.84 12.22 16.29
CA LEU A 247 -18.20 13.49 16.61
C LEU A 247 -19.30 14.48 16.99
N ASN A 248 -19.31 14.93 18.24
CA ASN A 248 -20.29 15.89 18.77
C ASN A 248 -19.57 17.03 19.50
N SER A 249 -20.31 18.01 20.02
CA SER A 249 -19.74 19.19 20.70
C SER A 249 -18.94 18.87 21.95
N SER A 250 -19.10 17.67 22.53
CA SER A 250 -18.33 17.18 23.68
C SER A 250 -17.10 16.37 23.28
N SER A 251 -16.92 16.07 21.99
CA SER A 251 -15.71 15.42 21.49
C SER A 251 -14.49 16.32 21.69
N ALA A 252 -13.35 15.71 21.96
CA ALA A 252 -12.09 16.44 22.10
C ALA A 252 -11.73 17.17 20.81
N LYS A 253 -11.00 18.28 20.94
CA LYS A 253 -10.56 19.12 19.84
C LYS A 253 -9.05 19.16 19.75
N TYR A 254 -8.53 19.26 18.52
CA TYR A 254 -7.11 19.44 18.30
C TYR A 254 -6.82 20.32 17.08
N CYS A 255 -5.60 20.84 17.03
CA CYS A 255 -5.12 21.60 15.91
C CYS A 255 -4.34 20.71 14.95
N ARG A 256 -4.99 20.30 13.86
CA ARG A 256 -4.43 19.33 12.91
C ARG A 256 -3.06 19.72 12.32
N THR A 257 -2.84 21.02 12.08
CA THR A 257 -1.59 21.55 11.51
C THR A 257 -0.56 21.95 12.57
N GLY A 258 -0.90 21.91 13.86
CA GLY A 258 -0.07 22.45 14.95
C GLY A 258 -0.20 23.96 15.19
N ASP A 259 -0.55 24.73 14.14
CA ASP A 259 -0.64 26.20 14.21
C ASP A 259 -2.07 26.70 13.97
N CYS A 260 -2.91 26.66 15.00
CA CYS A 260 -4.29 27.14 14.95
C CYS A 260 -4.39 28.50 15.62
N SER A 261 -4.79 29.50 14.84
CA SER A 261 -4.84 30.90 15.30
C SER A 261 -6.20 31.28 15.89
N SER A 262 -7.24 30.52 15.58
CA SER A 262 -8.61 30.79 16.01
C SER A 262 -9.33 29.51 16.43
N SER A 263 -10.40 29.63 17.22
CA SER A 263 -11.26 28.51 17.59
C SER A 263 -11.98 27.86 16.39
N GLN A 264 -12.03 28.55 15.25
CA GLN A 264 -12.60 28.02 14.01
C GLN A 264 -11.67 27.03 13.30
N ASP A 265 -10.40 26.99 13.67
CA ASP A 265 -9.37 26.12 13.05
C ASP A 265 -9.31 24.73 13.72
N TYR A 266 -10.08 24.51 14.79
CA TYR A 266 -10.05 23.27 15.56
C TYR A 266 -10.96 22.18 14.99
N TYR A 267 -10.47 20.95 15.09
CA TYR A 267 -11.13 19.76 14.59
C TYR A 267 -11.58 18.88 15.75
N TYR A 268 -12.82 18.40 15.70
CA TYR A 268 -13.26 17.33 16.60
C TYR A 268 -12.62 16.02 16.20
N TYR A 269 -12.24 15.19 17.16
CA TYR A 269 -11.70 13.87 16.87
C TYR A 269 -12.14 12.79 17.85
N SER A 270 -11.95 11.54 17.43
CA SER A 270 -11.99 10.35 18.28
C SER A 270 -10.68 9.59 18.12
N ALA A 271 -9.97 9.33 19.23
CA ALA A 271 -8.77 8.51 19.25
C ALA A 271 -9.13 7.09 19.69
N ILE A 272 -8.85 6.11 18.83
CA ILE A 272 -9.31 4.74 18.97
C ILE A 272 -8.10 3.82 18.91
N LEU A 273 -7.83 3.09 20.00
CA LEU A 273 -6.84 2.03 20.01
C LEU A 273 -7.37 0.81 19.24
N LEU A 274 -6.56 0.33 18.29
CA LEU A 274 -6.83 -0.84 17.48
C LEU A 274 -6.17 -2.06 18.13
N ASN A 275 -6.90 -2.79 18.96
CA ASN A 275 -6.37 -3.99 19.61
C ASN A 275 -6.61 -5.20 18.71
N VAL A 276 -5.53 -5.83 18.24
CA VAL A 276 -5.58 -7.07 17.46
C VAL A 276 -4.90 -8.19 18.22
N ASN A 277 -5.51 -9.38 18.21
CA ASN A 277 -4.90 -10.57 18.83
C ASN A 277 -4.13 -11.42 17.80
N THR A 278 -4.23 -11.09 16.53
CA THR A 278 -3.59 -11.79 15.42
C THR A 278 -2.74 -10.80 14.64
N THR A 279 -1.41 -11.00 14.61
CA THR A 279 -0.55 -10.22 13.72
C THR A 279 -0.93 -10.50 12.27
N GLY A 280 -1.16 -9.46 11.47
CA GLY A 280 -1.58 -9.64 10.09
C GLY A 280 -1.89 -8.35 9.36
N TYR A 281 -2.43 -8.49 8.15
CA TYR A 281 -2.91 -7.35 7.37
C TYR A 281 -4.38 -7.06 7.66
N TYR A 282 -4.69 -5.77 7.67
CA TYR A 282 -5.98 -5.19 8.01
C TYR A 282 -6.30 -4.04 7.06
N THR A 283 -7.49 -4.08 6.46
CA THR A 283 -8.09 -2.94 5.76
C THR A 283 -9.07 -2.25 6.70
N ILE A 284 -8.95 -0.94 6.86
CA ILE A 284 -9.78 -0.13 7.75
C ILE A 284 -10.40 1.02 6.96
N ASN A 285 -11.72 1.06 6.91
CA ASN A 285 -12.51 2.02 6.15
C ASN A 285 -13.42 2.83 7.07
N SER A 286 -13.55 4.13 6.81
CA SER A 286 -14.65 4.91 7.37
C SER A 286 -15.91 4.81 6.50
N GLN A 287 -17.06 4.98 7.14
CA GLN A 287 -18.33 5.24 6.48
C GLN A 287 -19.09 6.31 7.27
N SER A 288 -19.39 7.42 6.60
CA SER A 288 -20.10 8.56 7.17
C SER A 288 -20.72 9.41 6.06
N ASN A 289 -21.67 10.28 6.43
CA ASN A 289 -22.10 11.38 5.57
C ASN A 289 -21.16 12.59 5.65
N MET A 290 -20.19 12.58 6.57
CA MET A 290 -19.13 13.58 6.67
C MET A 290 -17.99 13.24 5.71
N ASN A 291 -17.26 14.26 5.27
CA ASN A 291 -15.91 14.06 4.72
C ASN A 291 -14.96 13.72 5.88
N THR A 292 -14.65 12.43 6.03
CA THR A 292 -13.84 11.91 7.15
C THR A 292 -12.37 11.92 6.80
N PHE A 293 -11.53 12.17 7.79
CA PHE A 293 -10.08 12.21 7.65
C PHE A 293 -9.49 11.34 8.76
N GLY A 294 -8.65 10.38 8.39
CA GLY A 294 -8.04 9.43 9.31
C GLY A 294 -6.54 9.69 9.47
N TYR A 295 -6.03 9.39 10.66
CA TYR A 295 -4.61 9.35 10.96
C TYR A 295 -4.29 8.06 11.71
N ILE A 296 -3.14 7.47 11.40
CA ILE A 296 -2.62 6.32 12.13
C ILE A 296 -1.36 6.71 12.87
N TYR A 297 -1.32 6.39 14.16
CA TYR A 297 -0.19 6.59 15.05
C TYR A 297 0.29 5.25 15.57
N VAL A 298 1.60 5.15 15.78
CA VAL A 298 2.22 4.03 16.48
C VAL A 298 2.59 4.50 17.89
N ASP A 299 2.37 3.64 18.87
CA ASP A 299 2.64 3.84 20.31
C ASP A 299 1.75 4.86 21.03
N SER A 300 1.69 6.11 20.56
CA SER A 300 0.97 7.19 21.23
C SER A 300 0.50 8.29 20.30
N PHE A 301 -0.60 8.93 20.66
CA PHE A 301 -1.12 10.14 20.03
C PHE A 301 -1.22 11.26 21.08
N ASN A 302 -0.74 12.46 20.74
CA ASN A 302 -0.83 13.65 21.58
C ASN A 302 -1.47 14.81 20.80
N ALA A 303 -2.67 15.22 21.22
CA ALA A 303 -3.44 16.28 20.57
C ALA A 303 -2.76 17.66 20.58
N SER A 304 -1.81 17.90 21.49
CA SER A 304 -1.04 19.15 21.54
C SER A 304 0.08 19.21 20.49
N VAL A 305 0.51 18.05 19.99
CA VAL A 305 1.57 17.91 18.97
C VAL A 305 1.20 16.79 17.99
N PRO A 306 0.11 16.93 17.23
CA PRO A 306 -0.49 15.82 16.48
C PRO A 306 0.35 15.33 15.31
N LEU A 307 1.39 16.05 14.91
CA LEU A 307 2.33 15.56 13.90
C LEU A 307 3.39 14.63 14.51
N GLN A 308 3.51 14.59 15.84
CA GLN A 308 4.42 13.68 16.52
C GLN A 308 3.88 12.24 16.49
N ASN A 309 4.72 11.28 16.14
CA ASN A 309 4.40 9.84 16.05
C ASN A 309 3.31 9.47 15.04
N MET A 310 2.91 10.40 14.19
CA MET A 310 2.03 10.11 13.05
C MET A 310 2.79 9.22 12.06
N TYR A 311 2.21 8.08 11.71
CA TYR A 311 2.80 7.14 10.77
C TYR A 311 2.35 7.44 9.32
N PHE A 312 1.04 7.60 9.09
CA PHE A 312 0.49 8.11 7.83
C PHE A 312 -0.97 8.58 8.04
N TYR A 313 -1.57 9.13 6.99
CA TYR A 313 -2.94 9.66 6.99
C TYR A 313 -3.62 9.48 5.63
N ASN A 314 -4.96 9.54 5.62
CA ASN A 314 -5.78 9.43 4.42
C ASN A 314 -7.16 10.07 4.67
N ASP A 315 -7.78 10.62 3.64
CA ASP A 315 -9.07 11.31 3.68
C ASP A 315 -10.06 10.82 2.63
N ASP A 316 -9.59 10.54 1.41
CA ASP A 316 -10.46 10.16 0.29
C ASP A 316 -10.15 8.79 -0.32
N GLY A 317 -9.21 8.03 0.25
CA GLY A 317 -8.76 6.76 -0.33
C GLY A 317 -9.83 5.67 -0.45
N GLY A 318 -10.93 5.76 0.32
CA GLY A 318 -12.09 4.87 0.23
C GLY A 318 -13.15 5.33 -0.77
N GLY A 319 -12.96 6.49 -1.41
CA GLY A 319 -13.98 7.15 -2.20
C GLY A 319 -15.10 7.75 -1.34
N ASN A 320 -16.01 8.51 -1.97
CA ASN A 320 -17.14 9.15 -1.29
C ASN A 320 -16.74 9.95 -0.02
N SER A 321 -15.57 10.58 -0.06
CA SER A 321 -15.00 11.35 1.04
C SER A 321 -14.72 10.55 2.33
N GLN A 322 -14.39 9.27 2.15
CA GLN A 322 -14.02 8.35 3.23
C GLN A 322 -12.56 7.92 3.10
N PHE A 323 -11.91 7.70 4.24
CA PHE A 323 -10.56 7.18 4.26
C PHE A 323 -10.54 5.65 4.21
N THR A 324 -9.45 5.12 3.68
CA THR A 324 -9.10 3.69 3.70
C THR A 324 -7.64 3.52 4.09
N PHE A 325 -7.35 2.54 4.94
CA PHE A 325 -6.00 2.18 5.35
C PHE A 325 -5.76 0.69 5.18
N ASP A 326 -4.65 0.32 4.56
CA ASP A 326 -4.19 -1.07 4.43
C ASP A 326 -2.90 -1.26 5.22
N LEU A 327 -3.00 -1.97 6.36
CA LEU A 327 -2.00 -1.97 7.42
C LEU A 327 -1.58 -3.37 7.81
N SER A 328 -0.27 -3.58 7.96
CA SER A 328 0.23 -4.69 8.76
C SER A 328 0.26 -4.26 10.23
N ILE A 329 -0.54 -4.91 11.07
CA ILE A 329 -0.61 -4.63 12.51
C ILE A 329 -0.04 -5.84 13.25
N ASP A 330 0.99 -5.59 14.07
CA ASP A 330 1.53 -6.55 15.01
C ASP A 330 0.65 -6.60 16.26
N ALA A 331 0.26 -7.80 16.72
CA ALA A 331 -0.56 -7.98 17.92
C ALA A 331 0.09 -7.47 19.21
N THR A 332 1.40 -7.22 19.19
CA THR A 332 2.15 -6.62 20.30
C THR A 332 2.30 -5.10 20.18
N ALA A 333 2.03 -4.53 19.00
CA ALA A 333 2.17 -3.10 18.76
C ALA A 333 0.91 -2.33 19.17
N LYS A 334 1.11 -1.10 19.63
CA LYS A 334 0.01 -0.16 19.88
C LYS A 334 -0.23 0.66 18.61
N CYS A 335 -1.38 0.46 17.99
CA CYS A 335 -1.81 1.22 16.82
C CYS A 335 -3.05 2.05 17.19
N ILE A 336 -3.00 3.36 16.95
CA ILE A 336 -4.08 4.29 17.28
C ILE A 336 -4.59 4.92 15.99
N LEU A 337 -5.89 4.76 15.75
CA LEU A 337 -6.63 5.47 14.71
C LEU A 337 -7.24 6.74 15.30
N VAL A 338 -6.86 7.89 14.77
CA VAL A 338 -7.56 9.15 15.04
C VAL A 338 -8.49 9.44 13.88
N VAL A 339 -9.79 9.51 14.17
CA VAL A 339 -10.84 9.87 13.21
C VAL A 339 -11.22 11.31 13.42
N THR A 340 -11.17 12.10 12.35
CA THR A 340 -11.61 13.50 12.32
C THR A 340 -12.31 13.80 10.98
N THR A 341 -12.48 15.07 10.66
CA THR A 341 -13.12 15.55 9.42
C THR A 341 -12.15 16.39 8.58
N TYR A 342 -12.40 16.48 7.28
CA TYR A 342 -11.59 17.30 6.38
C TYR A 342 -11.69 18.81 6.70
N SER A 343 -12.91 19.27 6.98
CA SER A 343 -13.19 20.65 7.40
C SER A 343 -13.31 20.76 8.92
N PRO A 344 -12.92 21.88 9.53
CA PRO A 344 -13.01 22.07 10.98
C PRO A 344 -14.46 22.20 11.44
N ASN A 345 -14.69 21.97 12.73
CA ASN A 345 -15.99 22.08 13.40
C ASN A 345 -17.15 21.25 12.80
N VAL A 346 -16.87 20.25 11.96
CA VAL A 346 -17.88 19.33 11.44
C VAL A 346 -18.22 18.27 12.50
N LEU A 347 -19.51 18.00 12.65
CA LEU A 347 -20.07 17.01 13.57
C LEU A 347 -20.87 15.97 12.79
N GLY A 348 -20.97 14.76 13.34
CA GLY A 348 -21.74 13.71 12.72
C GLY A 348 -21.36 12.30 13.18
N ALA A 349 -22.23 11.36 12.87
CA ALA A 349 -22.00 9.94 13.11
C ALA A 349 -21.03 9.38 12.08
N PHE A 350 -20.21 8.42 12.49
CA PHE A 350 -19.36 7.64 11.62
C PHE A 350 -19.32 6.19 12.08
N SER A 351 -19.02 5.30 11.15
CA SER A 351 -18.64 3.93 11.47
C SER A 351 -17.27 3.62 10.88
N ILE A 352 -16.53 2.76 11.56
CA ILE A 352 -15.30 2.17 11.08
C ILE A 352 -15.59 0.71 10.81
N ILE A 353 -15.33 0.27 9.58
CA ILE A 353 -15.40 -1.12 9.18
C ILE A 353 -14.00 -1.59 8.89
N SER A 354 -13.60 -2.69 9.51
CA SER A 354 -12.31 -3.32 9.30
C SER A 354 -12.46 -4.76 8.85
N TYR A 355 -11.52 -5.19 8.03
CA TYR A 355 -11.40 -6.54 7.49
C TYR A 355 -9.96 -7.00 7.69
N GLY A 356 -9.73 -8.19 8.25
CA GLY A 356 -8.37 -8.69 8.35
C GLY A 356 -8.23 -10.10 8.89
N SER A 357 -6.99 -10.42 9.29
CA SER A 357 -6.58 -11.76 9.76
C SER A 357 -7.21 -12.21 11.10
N GLY A 358 -7.93 -11.32 11.78
CA GLY A 358 -8.62 -11.59 13.04
C GLY A 358 -9.52 -10.42 13.44
N PRO A 359 -10.29 -10.51 14.54
CA PRO A 359 -11.12 -9.40 14.99
C PRO A 359 -10.26 -8.23 15.49
N ILE A 360 -10.72 -7.00 15.23
CA ILE A 360 -10.19 -5.78 15.86
C ILE A 360 -11.13 -5.40 17.01
N GLN A 361 -10.59 -5.25 18.20
CA GLN A 361 -11.28 -4.66 19.34
C GLN A 361 -10.94 -3.16 19.40
N PHE A 362 -11.95 -2.33 19.18
CA PHE A 362 -11.82 -0.88 19.20
C PHE A 362 -12.00 -0.34 20.62
N THR A 363 -11.02 0.39 21.13
CA THR A 363 -11.10 0.99 22.48
C THR A 363 -10.85 2.49 22.40
N ILE A 364 -11.81 3.29 22.88
CA ILE A 364 -11.63 4.75 22.94
C ILE A 364 -10.52 5.06 23.93
N GLN A 365 -9.55 5.85 23.51
CA GLN A 365 -8.59 6.46 24.41
C GLN A 365 -9.29 7.64 25.09
N GLN A 366 -9.65 7.48 26.37
CA GLN A 366 -10.04 8.63 27.19
C GLN A 366 -8.79 9.52 27.33
N GLN A 367 -8.92 10.77 26.91
CA GLN A 367 -7.84 11.76 26.99
C GLN A 367 -8.09 12.74 28.12
#